data_AF-A0AA42H0P9-F1
#
_entry.id   AF-A0AA42H0P9-F1
#
_cell.length_a   1.000
_cell.length_b   1.000
_cell.length_c   1.000
_cell.angle_alpha   90.00
_cell.angle_beta   90.00
_cell.angle_gamma   90.00
#
_symmetry.space_group_name_H-M   'P 1'
#
loop_
_entity.id
_entity.type
_entity.pdbx_description
1 polymer ?
#
loop_
_entity_poly.entity_id
_entity_poly.type
_entity_poly.pdbx_seq_one_letter_code
_entity_poly.pdbx_strand_id
1 'polypeptide(L)'
;MLRTLSEEIAVNLKDRLRGVRYMIRRNCHEGLPEAERRSDIPSPELLLEHAASMVDKALTTAETISISLISADPKVHNGAPHVKSLSVYFGAGTEGARAFRKDMYYLTKEVSRRHQLQNVLIQEAAFVTVHARMMRKHGSLLKSVFSAETGETKIAATSGAVTALFLELLDERPVRFISMEGHRDPQALRKFETTCFAAVGLACGLATAKAADLAGVDPLESAILALDVRHDRLMQAAEERDQAQLETLFQTLIAHLP
;
A
#
# COMPACT_ATOMS: atom_id res chain seq x y z
N MET A 1 19.46 -18.53 -4.17
CA MET A 1 20.15 -17.61 -3.24
C MET A 1 20.64 -16.33 -3.93
N LEU A 2 21.47 -16.39 -4.98
CA LEU A 2 21.94 -15.18 -5.66
C LEU A 2 20.81 -14.32 -6.25
N ARG A 3 19.78 -14.96 -6.82
CA ARG A 3 18.60 -14.27 -7.37
C ARG A 3 17.74 -13.58 -6.29
N THR A 4 17.60 -14.19 -5.11
CA THR A 4 16.82 -13.63 -3.99
C THR A 4 17.57 -12.48 -3.30
N LEU A 5 18.88 -12.62 -3.13
CA LEU A 5 19.74 -11.55 -2.58
C LEU A 5 19.79 -10.34 -3.51
N SER A 6 19.91 -10.59 -4.82
CA SER A 6 19.86 -9.53 -5.85
C SER A 6 18.50 -8.81 -5.85
N GLU A 7 17.41 -9.54 -5.66
CA GLU A 7 16.06 -8.95 -5.59
C GLU A 7 15.84 -8.11 -4.32
N GLU A 8 16.32 -8.56 -3.17
CA GLU A 8 16.27 -7.79 -1.92
C GLU A 8 17.09 -6.50 -2.01
N ILE A 9 18.29 -6.57 -2.60
CA ILE A 9 19.13 -5.40 -2.86
C ILE A 9 18.42 -4.44 -3.82
N ALA A 10 17.81 -4.95 -4.89
CA ALA A 10 17.07 -4.16 -5.86
C ALA A 10 15.88 -3.42 -5.23
N VAL A 11 15.11 -4.09 -4.37
CA VAL A 11 13.99 -3.47 -3.64
C VAL A 11 14.49 -2.36 -2.72
N ASN A 12 15.53 -2.63 -1.92
CA ASN A 12 16.11 -1.62 -1.03
C ASN A 12 16.70 -0.43 -1.79
N LEU A 13 17.37 -0.66 -2.91
CA LEU A 13 17.88 0.41 -3.76
C LEU A 13 16.75 1.28 -4.30
N LYS A 14 15.67 0.66 -4.78
CA LYS A 14 14.50 1.36 -5.29
C LYS A 14 13.83 2.21 -4.20
N ASP A 15 13.67 1.67 -3.00
CA ASP A 15 13.10 2.42 -1.88
C ASP A 15 14.01 3.57 -1.43
N ARG A 16 15.34 3.39 -1.46
CA ARG A 16 16.29 4.48 -1.22
C ARG A 16 16.17 5.59 -2.26
N LEU A 17 16.10 5.25 -3.55
CA LEU A 17 15.92 6.24 -4.62
C LEU A 17 14.59 7.00 -4.49
N ARG A 18 13.50 6.30 -4.12
CA ARG A 18 12.22 6.92 -3.80
C ARG A 18 12.33 7.84 -2.58
N GLY A 19 13.03 7.41 -1.53
CA GLY A 19 13.29 8.20 -0.34
C GLY A 19 14.06 9.49 -0.65
N VAL A 20 15.10 9.42 -1.49
CA VAL A 20 15.85 10.61 -1.91
C VAL A 20 14.96 11.58 -2.68
N ARG A 21 14.18 11.11 -3.67
CA ARG A 21 13.21 11.97 -4.40
C ARG A 21 12.19 12.59 -3.46
N TYR A 22 11.67 11.81 -2.53
CA TYR A 22 10.74 12.30 -1.53
C TYR A 22 11.36 13.41 -0.66
N MET A 23 12.61 13.25 -0.22
CA MET A 23 13.33 14.27 0.54
C MET A 23 13.59 15.54 -0.28
N ILE A 24 13.94 15.41 -1.56
CA ILE A 24 14.13 16.55 -2.46
C ILE A 24 12.82 17.33 -2.59
N ARG A 25 11.73 16.65 -2.96
CA ARG A 25 10.40 17.27 -3.09
C ARG A 25 9.97 17.95 -1.80
N ARG A 26 10.21 17.30 -0.66
CA ARG A 26 9.88 17.84 0.65
C ARG A 26 10.65 19.12 0.96
N ASN A 27 11.98 19.11 0.78
CA ASN A 27 12.81 20.26 1.10
C ASN A 27 12.54 21.45 0.16
N CYS A 28 12.13 21.20 -1.09
CA CYS A 28 11.68 22.26 -1.99
C CYS A 28 10.39 22.94 -1.51
N HIS A 29 9.47 22.20 -0.89
CA HIS A 29 8.22 22.77 -0.36
C HIS A 29 8.35 23.37 1.05
N GLU A 30 9.36 22.98 1.84
CA GLU A 30 9.66 23.60 3.15
C GLU A 30 10.46 24.92 3.03
N GLY A 31 10.76 25.39 1.80
CA GLY A 31 11.50 26.62 1.53
C GLY A 31 10.68 27.92 1.68
N LEU A 32 10.69 28.46 2.90
CA LEU A 32 10.54 29.86 3.35
C LEU A 32 9.22 30.66 3.12
N PRO A 33 8.79 31.44 4.14
CA PRO A 33 7.51 32.17 4.17
C PRO A 33 7.42 33.31 3.14
N GLU A 34 6.19 33.65 2.74
CA GLU A 34 5.80 34.61 1.68
C GLU A 34 6.31 36.08 1.80
N ALA A 35 7.31 36.37 2.65
CA ALA A 35 7.69 37.74 3.00
C ALA A 35 8.74 38.42 2.08
N GLU A 36 9.36 37.74 1.12
CA GLU A 36 10.43 38.35 0.28
C GLU A 36 10.12 38.40 -1.23
N ARG A 37 8.84 38.48 -1.61
CA ARG A 37 8.45 38.71 -3.03
C ARG A 37 8.63 40.17 -3.47
N ARG A 38 9.86 40.71 -3.48
CA ARG A 38 10.22 41.93 -4.23
C ARG A 38 11.69 41.98 -4.62
N SER A 39 12.05 41.41 -5.78
CA SER A 39 13.11 41.96 -6.66
C SER A 39 13.15 41.26 -8.03
N ASP A 40 13.30 42.04 -9.10
CA ASP A 40 13.42 41.66 -10.53
C ASP A 40 14.78 40.98 -10.88
N ILE A 41 15.22 40.03 -10.08
CA ILE A 41 16.33 39.12 -10.40
C ILE A 41 15.70 37.74 -10.57
N PRO A 42 16.04 36.91 -11.58
CA PRO A 42 15.52 35.54 -11.65
C PRO A 42 15.81 34.88 -10.31
N SER A 43 14.76 34.62 -9.53
CA SER A 43 14.95 34.36 -8.12
C SER A 43 15.81 33.10 -7.97
N PRO A 44 16.72 33.06 -6.98
CA PRO A 44 17.47 31.84 -6.67
C PRO A 44 16.55 30.62 -6.51
N GLU A 45 15.29 30.85 -6.13
CA GLU A 45 14.23 29.86 -6.00
C GLU A 45 13.90 29.20 -7.34
N LEU A 46 13.72 29.96 -8.44
CA LEU A 46 13.45 29.41 -9.77
C LEU A 46 14.59 28.51 -10.28
N LEU A 47 15.84 28.84 -9.91
CA LEU A 47 17.02 28.04 -10.24
C LEU A 47 17.10 26.77 -9.38
N LEU A 48 16.76 26.84 -8.09
CA LEU A 48 16.69 25.70 -7.18
C LEU A 48 15.54 24.75 -7.54
N GLU A 49 14.38 25.28 -7.91
CA GLU A 49 13.25 24.49 -8.42
C GLU A 49 13.60 23.78 -9.73
N HIS A 50 14.29 24.47 -10.66
CA HIS A 50 14.79 23.84 -11.88
C HIS A 50 15.81 22.74 -11.59
N ALA A 51 16.78 22.98 -10.72
CA ALA A 51 17.76 21.98 -10.33
C ALA A 51 17.11 20.77 -9.67
N ALA A 52 16.16 20.99 -8.76
CA ALA A 52 15.40 19.91 -8.11
C ALA A 52 14.54 19.12 -9.11
N SER A 53 13.89 19.79 -10.06
CA SER A 53 13.16 19.14 -11.15
C SER A 53 14.09 18.30 -12.04
N MET A 54 15.28 18.80 -12.37
CA MET A 54 16.28 18.06 -13.13
C MET A 54 16.79 16.84 -12.37
N VAL A 55 17.02 16.95 -11.06
CA VAL A 55 17.41 15.81 -10.21
C VAL A 55 16.26 14.80 -10.06
N ASP A 56 15.02 15.25 -9.90
CA ASP A 56 13.84 14.35 -9.85
C ASP A 56 13.66 13.60 -11.18
N LYS A 57 13.87 14.29 -12.32
CA LYS A 57 13.91 13.66 -13.65
C LYS A 57 15.05 12.64 -13.75
N ALA A 58 16.27 12.99 -13.34
CA ALA A 58 17.40 12.07 -13.38
C ALA A 58 17.19 10.83 -12.48
N LEU A 59 16.62 11.00 -11.28
CA LEU A 59 16.29 9.90 -10.38
C LEU A 59 15.12 9.06 -10.89
N THR A 60 14.16 9.67 -11.58
CA THR A 60 13.08 8.95 -12.27
C THR A 60 13.62 8.16 -13.45
N THR A 61 14.55 8.71 -14.23
CA THR A 61 15.28 7.98 -15.26
C THR A 61 16.10 6.83 -14.67
N ALA A 62 16.80 7.05 -13.55
CA ALA A 62 17.55 6.00 -12.86
C ALA A 62 16.64 4.89 -12.30
N GLU A 63 15.47 5.23 -11.75
CA GLU A 63 14.45 4.25 -11.37
C GLU A 63 13.94 3.48 -12.59
N THR A 64 13.66 4.17 -13.70
CA THR A 64 13.17 3.56 -14.94
C THR A 64 14.20 2.61 -15.52
N ILE A 65 15.49 2.98 -15.54
CA ILE A 65 16.59 2.13 -15.97
C ILE A 65 16.72 0.93 -15.02
N SER A 66 16.68 1.14 -13.71
CA SER A 66 16.73 0.05 -12.72
C SER A 66 15.55 -0.92 -12.89
N ILE A 67 14.33 -0.41 -13.10
CA ILE A 67 13.15 -1.22 -13.40
C ILE A 67 13.33 -1.97 -14.71
N SER A 68 13.83 -1.34 -15.79
CA SER A 68 14.04 -1.99 -17.08
C SER A 68 15.10 -3.10 -17.05
N LEU A 69 16.09 -3.00 -16.16
CA LEU A 69 17.11 -4.03 -15.93
C LEU A 69 16.59 -5.21 -15.08
N ILE A 70 15.49 -5.02 -14.34
CA ILE A 70 14.95 -6.00 -13.39
C ILE A 70 13.59 -6.58 -13.85
N SER A 71 12.85 -5.85 -14.70
CA SER A 71 11.47 -6.13 -15.10
C SER A 71 11.34 -6.07 -16.63
N ALA A 72 10.96 -7.19 -17.23
CA ALA A 72 10.86 -7.34 -18.69
C ALA A 72 9.60 -6.73 -19.32
N ASP A 73 8.69 -6.14 -18.54
CA ASP A 73 7.42 -5.59 -19.07
C ASP A 73 7.01 -4.26 -18.42
N PRO A 74 7.19 -3.12 -19.11
CA PRO A 74 6.76 -1.79 -18.67
C PRO A 74 5.24 -1.58 -18.64
N LYS A 75 4.45 -2.40 -19.37
CA LYS A 75 2.99 -2.20 -19.50
C LYS A 75 2.21 -2.58 -18.24
N VAL A 76 2.81 -3.42 -17.38
CA VAL A 76 2.27 -3.80 -16.06
C VAL A 76 2.09 -2.58 -15.13
N HIS A 77 2.77 -1.46 -15.42
CA HIS A 77 2.71 -0.25 -14.60
C HIS A 77 1.52 0.68 -14.90
N ASN A 78 0.76 0.42 -15.98
CA ASN A 78 -0.30 1.30 -16.47
C ASN A 78 -1.72 0.70 -16.36
N GLY A 79 -1.87 -0.55 -15.93
CA GLY A 79 -3.17 -1.20 -15.70
C GLY A 79 -3.65 -1.04 -14.25
N ALA A 80 -4.96 -1.12 -14.03
CA ALA A 80 -5.50 -1.24 -12.68
C ALA A 80 -4.97 -2.55 -12.03
N PRO A 81 -4.39 -2.49 -10.82
CA PRO A 81 -3.86 -3.69 -10.19
C PRO A 81 -4.98 -4.70 -9.92
N HIS A 82 -4.82 -5.93 -10.42
CA HIS A 82 -5.76 -7.01 -10.11
C HIS A 82 -5.57 -7.47 -8.67
N VAL A 83 -6.61 -7.30 -7.86
CA VAL A 83 -6.69 -7.88 -6.52
C VAL A 83 -6.64 -9.39 -6.63
N LYS A 84 -5.79 -10.04 -5.81
CA LYS A 84 -5.68 -11.50 -5.76
C LYS A 84 -6.04 -12.02 -4.38
N SER A 85 -6.39 -13.30 -4.34
CA SER A 85 -6.65 -14.04 -3.10
C SER A 85 -5.39 -14.14 -2.23
N LEU A 86 -5.59 -14.31 -0.93
CA LEU A 86 -4.53 -14.56 0.04
C LEU A 86 -3.73 -15.84 -0.28
N SER A 87 -4.36 -16.83 -0.91
CA SER A 87 -3.69 -18.07 -1.33
C SER A 87 -2.61 -17.83 -2.39
N VAL A 88 -2.77 -16.85 -3.28
CA VAL A 88 -1.74 -16.48 -4.26
C VAL A 88 -0.52 -15.88 -3.55
N TYR A 89 -0.74 -15.04 -2.54
CA TYR A 89 0.33 -14.33 -1.85
C TYR A 89 1.09 -15.20 -0.85
N PHE A 90 0.39 -16.05 -0.12
CA PHE A 90 0.96 -16.80 1.00
C PHE A 90 1.08 -18.31 0.74
N GLY A 91 0.50 -18.83 -0.34
CA GLY A 91 0.61 -20.24 -0.74
C GLY A 91 1.74 -20.56 -1.72
N ALA A 92 2.24 -19.58 -2.48
CA ALA A 92 3.16 -19.80 -3.60
C ALA A 92 4.65 -19.53 -3.27
N GLY A 93 5.05 -19.61 -2.00
CA GLY A 93 6.45 -19.42 -1.58
C GLY A 93 7.04 -18.08 -2.02
N THR A 94 8.21 -18.11 -2.67
CA THR A 94 8.93 -16.89 -3.11
C THR A 94 8.21 -16.10 -4.20
N GLU A 95 7.48 -16.78 -5.10
CA GLU A 95 6.69 -16.09 -6.13
C GLU A 95 5.47 -15.40 -5.51
N GLY A 96 4.85 -16.03 -4.50
CA GLY A 96 3.79 -15.40 -3.70
C GLY A 96 4.28 -14.15 -2.98
N ALA A 97 5.47 -14.19 -2.37
CA ALA A 97 6.09 -13.04 -1.73
C ALA A 97 6.37 -11.89 -2.71
N ARG A 98 6.86 -12.20 -3.92
CA ARG A 98 7.08 -11.21 -4.99
C ARG A 98 5.76 -10.60 -5.46
N ALA A 99 4.74 -11.43 -5.68
CA ALA A 99 3.41 -10.98 -6.06
C ALA A 99 2.79 -10.08 -5.00
N PHE A 100 2.88 -10.47 -3.72
CA PHE A 100 2.39 -9.70 -2.59
C PHE A 100 3.02 -8.31 -2.55
N ARG A 101 4.36 -8.23 -2.54
CA ARG A 101 5.09 -6.95 -2.51
C ARG A 101 4.67 -6.03 -3.66
N LYS A 102 4.66 -6.57 -4.89
CA LYS A 102 4.33 -5.81 -6.10
C LYS A 102 2.88 -5.32 -6.04
N ASP A 103 1.95 -6.22 -5.76
CA ASP A 103 0.52 -5.91 -5.82
C ASP A 103 0.12 -4.97 -4.68
N MET A 104 0.66 -5.15 -3.45
CA MET A 104 0.42 -4.22 -2.33
C MET A 104 0.89 -2.81 -2.65
N TYR A 105 2.05 -2.65 -3.32
CA TYR A 105 2.53 -1.35 -3.77
C TYR A 105 1.55 -0.68 -4.76
N TYR A 106 1.10 -1.41 -5.79
CA TYR A 106 0.19 -0.83 -6.78
C TYR A 106 -1.22 -0.60 -6.24
N LEU A 107 -1.73 -1.49 -5.39
CA LEU A 107 -3.02 -1.33 -4.72
C LEU A 107 -3.00 -0.11 -3.80
N THR A 108 -1.95 0.07 -2.99
CA THR A 108 -1.77 1.27 -2.15
C THR A 108 -1.71 2.55 -3.01
N LYS A 109 -1.00 2.51 -4.14
CA LYS A 109 -0.93 3.63 -5.09
C LYS A 109 -2.30 3.94 -5.70
N GLU A 110 -3.08 2.91 -6.04
CA GLU A 110 -4.41 3.06 -6.61
C GLU A 110 -5.40 3.67 -5.60
N VAL A 111 -5.39 3.19 -4.35
CA VAL A 111 -6.18 3.79 -3.27
C VAL A 111 -5.77 5.25 -3.04
N SER A 112 -4.47 5.55 -3.02
CA SER A 112 -3.96 6.94 -2.92
C SER A 112 -4.52 7.82 -4.05
N ARG A 113 -4.55 7.30 -5.28
CA ARG A 113 -5.09 8.00 -6.45
C ARG A 113 -6.59 8.29 -6.31
N ARG A 114 -7.38 7.31 -5.82
CA ARG A 114 -8.82 7.46 -5.61
C ARG A 114 -9.13 8.49 -4.52
N HIS A 115 -8.31 8.57 -3.47
CA HIS A 115 -8.40 9.61 -2.44
C HIS A 115 -7.71 10.94 -2.80
N GLN A 116 -7.27 11.10 -4.06
CA GLN A 116 -6.60 12.31 -4.57
C GLN A 116 -5.35 12.71 -3.77
N LEU A 117 -4.71 11.74 -3.10
CA LEU A 117 -3.48 11.97 -2.36
C LEU A 117 -2.29 11.99 -3.32
N GLN A 118 -1.58 13.11 -3.34
CA GLN A 118 -0.35 13.29 -4.11
C GLN A 118 0.88 13.08 -3.22
N ASN A 119 2.06 12.86 -3.79
CA ASN A 119 3.33 12.81 -3.03
C ASN A 119 3.38 11.75 -1.88
N VAL A 120 2.67 10.64 -2.06
CA VAL A 120 2.76 9.47 -1.17
C VAL A 120 4.03 8.68 -1.48
N LEU A 121 4.90 8.50 -0.49
CA LEU A 121 6.03 7.58 -0.53
C LEU A 121 5.58 6.22 0.02
N ILE A 122 5.70 5.20 -0.81
CA ILE A 122 5.39 3.81 -0.47
C ILE A 122 6.70 3.01 -0.52
N GLN A 123 7.01 2.32 0.59
CA GLN A 123 8.22 1.50 0.73
C GLN A 123 7.88 0.02 0.48
N GLU A 124 8.50 -0.58 -0.54
CA GLU A 124 8.25 -1.99 -0.87
C GLU A 124 8.93 -2.97 0.09
N ALA A 125 10.04 -2.59 0.71
CA ALA A 125 10.72 -3.38 1.74
C ALA A 125 9.82 -3.64 2.95
N ALA A 126 8.96 -2.68 3.31
CA ALA A 126 7.98 -2.86 4.38
C ALA A 126 7.00 -3.99 4.07
N PHE A 127 6.52 -4.11 2.82
CA PHE A 127 5.67 -5.24 2.43
C PHE A 127 6.41 -6.59 2.49
N VAL A 128 7.72 -6.62 2.25
CA VAL A 128 8.53 -7.83 2.47
C VAL A 128 8.52 -8.24 3.95
N THR A 129 8.70 -7.27 4.86
CA THR A 129 8.62 -7.51 6.31
C THR A 129 7.25 -8.04 6.72
N VAL A 130 6.17 -7.40 6.26
CA VAL A 130 4.78 -7.81 6.55
C VAL A 130 4.53 -9.25 6.07
N HIS A 131 4.93 -9.59 4.85
CA HIS A 131 4.78 -10.95 4.32
C HIS A 131 5.49 -11.98 5.21
N ALA A 132 6.74 -11.70 5.57
CA ALA A 132 7.52 -12.59 6.44
C ALA A 132 6.89 -12.73 7.84
N ARG A 133 6.33 -11.66 8.41
CA ARG A 133 5.62 -11.71 9.70
C ARG A 133 4.32 -12.51 9.61
N MET A 134 3.53 -12.31 8.55
CA MET A 134 2.32 -13.10 8.28
C MET A 134 2.63 -14.60 8.21
N MET A 135 3.64 -15.00 7.44
CA MET A 135 4.04 -16.40 7.33
C MET A 135 4.52 -16.99 8.66
N ARG A 136 5.22 -16.19 9.48
CA ARG A 136 5.82 -16.65 10.74
C ARG A 136 4.81 -16.74 11.89
N LYS A 137 3.98 -15.70 12.06
CA LYS A 137 3.06 -15.57 13.21
C LYS A 137 1.69 -16.17 12.93
N HIS A 138 1.20 -16.04 11.69
CA HIS A 138 -0.19 -16.32 11.31
C HIS A 138 -0.31 -17.52 10.36
N GLY A 139 0.73 -18.36 10.28
CA GLY A 139 0.77 -19.50 9.35
C GLY A 139 -0.32 -20.55 9.58
N SER A 140 -0.75 -20.78 10.83
CA SER A 140 -1.87 -21.68 11.15
C SER A 140 -3.21 -21.13 10.66
N LEU A 141 -3.44 -19.83 10.85
CA LEU A 141 -4.62 -19.11 10.36
C LEU A 141 -4.69 -19.15 8.84
N LEU A 142 -3.58 -18.89 8.15
CA LEU A 142 -3.48 -18.99 6.69
C LEU A 142 -3.79 -20.41 6.19
N LYS A 143 -3.27 -21.45 6.86
CA LYS A 143 -3.62 -22.84 6.53
C LYS A 143 -5.12 -23.13 6.70
N SER A 144 -5.73 -22.65 7.78
CA SER A 144 -7.17 -22.77 7.99
C SER A 144 -7.98 -22.12 6.86
N VAL A 145 -7.58 -20.91 6.44
CA VAL A 145 -8.19 -20.25 5.27
C VAL A 145 -8.06 -21.10 4.02
N PHE A 146 -6.90 -21.69 3.75
CA PHE A 146 -6.69 -22.44 2.51
C PHE A 146 -7.40 -23.81 2.49
N SER A 147 -7.62 -24.41 3.66
CA SER A 147 -8.34 -25.68 3.80
C SER A 147 -9.85 -25.52 3.93
N ALA A 148 -10.36 -24.35 4.30
CA ALA A 148 -11.79 -24.12 4.46
C ALA A 148 -12.53 -24.14 3.11
N GLU A 149 -13.64 -24.87 3.08
CA GLU A 149 -14.63 -24.88 1.99
C GLU A 149 -15.47 -23.60 1.99
N THR A 150 -15.99 -23.20 0.83
CA THR A 150 -16.80 -21.99 0.64
C THR A 150 -17.99 -21.93 1.61
N GLY A 151 -18.35 -20.72 2.04
CA GLY A 151 -19.45 -20.48 2.99
C GLY A 151 -18.97 -19.82 4.27
N GLU A 152 -19.76 -19.92 5.34
CA GLU A 152 -19.54 -19.18 6.59
C GLU A 152 -18.18 -19.49 7.24
N THR A 153 -17.73 -20.75 7.20
CA THR A 153 -16.44 -21.16 7.75
C THR A 153 -15.27 -20.54 6.98
N LYS A 154 -15.34 -20.45 5.64
CA LYS A 154 -14.36 -19.72 4.82
C LYS A 154 -14.37 -18.24 5.15
N ILE A 155 -15.54 -17.64 5.28
CA ILE A 155 -15.70 -16.21 5.56
C ILE A 155 -15.07 -15.87 6.91
N ALA A 156 -15.35 -16.65 7.95
CA ALA A 156 -14.79 -16.45 9.30
C ALA A 156 -13.26 -16.65 9.34
N ALA A 157 -12.74 -17.71 8.70
CA ALA A 157 -11.28 -17.90 8.62
C ALA A 157 -10.61 -16.74 7.86
N THR A 158 -11.24 -16.30 6.76
CA THR A 158 -10.72 -15.23 5.90
C THR A 158 -10.73 -13.88 6.63
N SER A 159 -11.78 -13.54 7.37
CA SER A 159 -11.84 -12.30 8.14
C SER A 159 -10.77 -12.24 9.23
N GLY A 160 -10.47 -13.37 9.89
CA GLY A 160 -9.33 -13.49 10.79
C GLY A 160 -8.01 -13.16 10.08
N ALA A 161 -7.76 -13.78 8.91
CA ALA A 161 -6.52 -13.54 8.17
C ALA A 161 -6.39 -12.11 7.63
N VAL A 162 -7.50 -11.51 7.20
CA VAL A 162 -7.56 -10.10 6.77
C VAL A 162 -7.26 -9.17 7.95
N THR A 163 -7.82 -9.45 9.12
CA THR A 163 -7.55 -8.66 10.34
C THR A 163 -6.07 -8.73 10.72
N ALA A 164 -5.49 -9.92 10.72
CA ALA A 164 -4.06 -10.11 10.99
C ALA A 164 -3.19 -9.35 9.99
N LEU A 165 -3.49 -9.43 8.69
CA LEU A 165 -2.78 -8.70 7.64
C LEU A 165 -2.88 -7.19 7.84
N PHE A 166 -4.08 -6.69 8.14
CA PHE A 166 -4.34 -5.28 8.40
C PHE A 166 -3.52 -4.76 9.58
N LEU A 167 -3.49 -5.49 10.69
CA LEU A 167 -2.71 -5.10 11.88
C LEU A 167 -1.19 -5.13 11.60
N GLU A 168 -0.68 -6.13 10.89
CA GLU A 168 0.74 -6.18 10.52
C GLU A 168 1.13 -5.04 9.56
N LEU A 169 0.24 -4.61 8.65
CA LEU A 169 0.45 -3.45 7.79
C LEU A 169 0.47 -2.13 8.59
N LEU A 170 -0.45 -1.97 9.55
CA LEU A 170 -0.47 -0.81 10.45
C LEU A 170 0.78 -0.76 11.34
N ASP A 171 1.30 -1.90 11.77
CA ASP A 171 2.53 -1.95 12.57
C ASP A 171 3.77 -1.59 11.76
N GLU A 172 3.86 -2.07 10.52
CA GLU A 172 5.04 -1.81 9.68
C GLU A 172 5.03 -0.41 9.07
N ARG A 173 3.85 0.18 8.85
CA ARG A 173 3.66 1.53 8.29
C ARG A 173 4.43 1.72 6.97
N PRO A 174 4.01 1.06 5.88
CA PRO A 174 4.72 1.13 4.60
C PRO A 174 4.59 2.49 3.89
N VAL A 175 3.76 3.42 4.40
CA VAL A 175 3.42 4.68 3.74
C VAL A 175 3.95 5.90 4.50
N ARG A 176 4.42 6.90 3.76
CA ARG A 176 4.84 8.23 4.25
C ARG A 176 4.29 9.31 3.31
N PHE A 177 4.05 10.52 3.81
CA PHE A 177 3.43 11.60 3.03
C PHE A 177 4.12 12.96 3.24
N ILE A 178 4.32 13.70 2.14
CA ILE A 178 4.73 15.11 2.15
C ILE A 178 3.47 15.96 2.15
N SER A 179 3.23 16.71 3.22
CA SER A 179 2.16 17.71 3.20
C SER A 179 2.56 18.89 2.34
N MET A 180 1.70 19.22 1.37
CA MET A 180 1.86 20.38 0.48
C MET A 180 1.76 21.72 1.23
N GLU A 181 1.11 21.73 2.40
CA GLU A 181 0.89 22.93 3.22
C GLU A 181 1.95 23.09 4.33
N GLY A 182 3.07 22.36 4.26
CA GLY A 182 4.16 22.40 5.24
C GLY A 182 3.84 21.78 6.60
N HIS A 183 2.56 21.52 6.89
CA HIS A 183 2.11 20.90 8.13
C HIS A 183 1.95 19.41 7.95
N ARG A 184 2.84 18.61 8.55
CA ARG A 184 2.56 17.18 8.75
C ARG A 184 1.27 17.10 9.56
N ASP A 185 0.22 16.53 9.00
CA ASP A 185 -0.92 16.06 9.79
C ASP A 185 -0.76 14.53 10.01
N PRO A 186 -0.22 14.10 11.16
CA PRO A 186 -0.08 12.69 11.48
C PRO A 186 -1.44 11.99 11.60
N GLN A 187 -2.52 12.72 11.85
CA GLN A 187 -3.87 12.18 11.94
C GLN A 187 -4.43 11.86 10.56
N ALA A 188 -4.30 12.76 9.58
CA ALA A 188 -4.66 12.48 8.19
C ALA A 188 -3.89 11.27 7.61
N LEU A 189 -2.58 11.18 7.88
CA LEU A 189 -1.79 10.03 7.44
C LEU A 189 -2.28 8.72 8.08
N ARG A 190 -2.52 8.73 9.39
CA ARG A 190 -3.04 7.54 10.10
C ARG A 190 -4.41 7.13 9.56
N LYS A 191 -5.32 8.10 9.37
CA LYS A 191 -6.64 7.87 8.78
C LYS A 191 -6.52 7.23 7.40
N PHE A 192 -5.62 7.74 6.55
CA PHE A 192 -5.36 7.15 5.25
C PHE A 192 -4.78 5.74 5.35
N GLU A 193 -3.74 5.51 6.17
CA GLU A 193 -3.14 4.18 6.38
C GLU A 193 -4.21 3.16 6.81
N THR A 194 -5.06 3.53 7.77
CA THR A 194 -6.19 2.72 8.25
C THR A 194 -7.17 2.39 7.13
N THR A 195 -7.73 3.40 6.44
CA THR A 195 -8.71 3.14 5.37
C THR A 195 -8.09 2.36 4.21
N CYS A 196 -6.85 2.68 3.84
CA CYS A 196 -6.15 2.04 2.72
C CYS A 196 -5.89 0.56 2.98
N PHE A 197 -5.31 0.20 4.12
CA PHE A 197 -4.99 -1.21 4.39
C PHE A 197 -6.24 -2.02 4.72
N ALA A 198 -7.27 -1.41 5.31
CA ALA A 198 -8.57 -2.06 5.46
C ALA A 198 -9.19 -2.38 4.09
N ALA A 199 -9.18 -1.43 3.15
CA ALA A 199 -9.73 -1.63 1.80
C ALA A 199 -8.97 -2.71 1.03
N VAL A 200 -7.63 -2.64 1.03
CA VAL A 200 -6.78 -3.63 0.36
C VAL A 200 -6.95 -5.02 0.99
N GLY A 201 -6.94 -5.11 2.32
CA GLY A 201 -7.15 -6.35 3.04
C GLY A 201 -8.52 -6.97 2.75
N LEU A 202 -9.58 -6.16 2.82
CA LEU A 202 -10.95 -6.59 2.53
C LEU A 202 -11.12 -7.05 1.08
N ALA A 203 -10.55 -6.34 0.11
CA ALA A 203 -10.58 -6.75 -1.29
C ALA A 203 -9.89 -8.11 -1.50
N CYS A 204 -8.72 -8.33 -0.88
CA CYS A 204 -8.06 -9.65 -0.86
C CYS A 204 -8.92 -10.71 -0.16
N GLY A 205 -9.65 -10.33 0.89
CA GLY A 205 -10.61 -11.19 1.58
C GLY A 205 -11.76 -11.63 0.67
N LEU A 206 -12.37 -10.71 -0.07
CA LEU A 206 -13.41 -11.02 -1.06
C LEU A 206 -12.88 -11.97 -2.13
N ALA A 207 -11.69 -11.69 -2.68
CA ALA A 207 -11.03 -12.57 -3.65
C ALA A 207 -10.69 -13.95 -3.09
N THR A 208 -10.64 -14.11 -1.77
CA THR A 208 -10.34 -15.38 -1.08
C THR A 208 -11.59 -16.17 -0.74
N ALA A 209 -12.64 -15.50 -0.27
CA ALA A 209 -13.85 -16.14 0.24
C ALA A 209 -14.96 -16.27 -0.82
N LYS A 210 -15.01 -15.34 -1.78
CA LYS A 210 -16.12 -15.16 -2.74
C LYS A 210 -15.63 -14.93 -4.17
N ALA A 211 -14.56 -15.61 -4.59
CA ALA A 211 -13.95 -15.41 -5.90
C ALA A 211 -14.92 -15.54 -7.09
N ALA A 212 -15.92 -16.43 -6.98
CA ALA A 212 -16.93 -16.63 -8.02
C ALA A 212 -17.87 -15.42 -8.19
N ASP A 213 -18.12 -14.69 -7.11
CA ASP A 213 -19.09 -13.59 -7.06
C ASP A 213 -18.47 -12.25 -7.54
N LEU A 214 -17.15 -12.21 -7.71
CA LEU A 214 -16.40 -11.03 -8.18
C LEU A 214 -16.36 -10.88 -9.71
N ALA A 215 -17.04 -11.73 -10.48
CA ALA A 215 -17.03 -11.65 -11.92
C ALA A 215 -17.60 -10.30 -12.42
N GLY A 216 -16.74 -9.47 -13.02
CA GLY A 216 -17.12 -8.14 -13.53
C GLY A 216 -17.24 -7.05 -12.46
N VAL A 217 -16.86 -7.33 -11.20
CA VAL A 217 -16.89 -6.39 -10.08
C VAL A 217 -15.47 -5.91 -9.77
N ASP A 218 -15.30 -4.63 -9.41
CA ASP A 218 -14.05 -4.14 -8.81
C ASP A 218 -14.10 -4.34 -7.28
N PRO A 219 -13.45 -5.41 -6.74
CA PRO A 219 -13.47 -5.67 -5.30
C PRO A 219 -12.84 -4.56 -4.47
N LEU A 220 -11.90 -3.79 -5.04
CA LEU A 220 -11.28 -2.68 -4.33
C LEU A 220 -12.26 -1.52 -4.18
N GLU A 221 -13.01 -1.20 -5.22
CA GLU A 221 -14.05 -0.16 -5.15
C GLU A 221 -15.15 -0.52 -4.16
N SER A 222 -15.64 -1.77 -4.21
CA SER A 222 -16.65 -2.25 -3.26
C SER A 222 -16.15 -2.19 -1.81
N ALA A 223 -14.88 -2.53 -1.58
CA ALA A 223 -14.27 -2.44 -0.26
C ALA A 223 -14.17 -0.99 0.23
N ILE A 224 -13.71 -0.05 -0.61
CA ILE A 224 -13.61 1.38 -0.27
C ILE A 224 -14.99 1.92 0.13
N LEU A 225 -16.00 1.77 -0.72
CA LEU A 225 -17.35 2.30 -0.48
C LEU A 225 -17.96 1.74 0.82
N ALA A 226 -17.75 0.46 1.10
CA ALA A 226 -18.33 -0.16 2.28
C ALA A 226 -17.64 0.23 3.60
N LEU A 227 -16.33 0.50 3.53
CA LEU A 227 -15.54 0.98 4.67
C LEU A 227 -15.78 2.48 4.92
N ASP A 228 -16.00 3.28 3.88
CA ASP A 228 -16.35 4.70 4.04
C ASP A 228 -17.65 4.87 4.84
N VAL A 229 -18.67 4.02 4.60
CA VAL A 229 -19.91 4.00 5.38
C VAL A 229 -19.69 3.60 6.84
N ARG A 230 -18.62 2.86 7.15
CA ARG A 230 -18.31 2.33 8.48
C ARG A 230 -17.05 2.97 9.07
N HIS A 231 -16.69 4.16 8.59
CA HIS A 231 -15.42 4.79 8.85
C HIS A 231 -15.13 4.92 10.35
N ASP A 232 -16.08 5.46 11.11
CA ASP A 232 -15.89 5.71 12.55
C ASP A 232 -15.64 4.41 13.33
N ARG A 233 -16.37 3.33 12.99
CA ARG A 233 -16.18 2.01 13.61
C ARG A 233 -14.83 1.40 13.26
N LEU A 234 -14.39 1.54 12.01
CA LEU A 234 -13.07 1.09 11.58
C LEU A 234 -11.97 1.84 12.33
N MET A 235 -12.07 3.18 12.39
CA MET A 235 -11.08 4.03 13.05
C MET A 235 -10.98 3.69 14.54
N GLN A 236 -12.11 3.60 15.24
CA GLN A 236 -12.14 3.25 16.66
C GLN A 236 -11.48 1.89 16.91
N ALA A 237 -11.91 0.85 16.20
CA ALA A 237 -11.38 -0.50 16.39
C ALA A 237 -9.88 -0.61 16.05
N ALA A 238 -9.41 0.17 15.06
CA ALA A 238 -7.99 0.24 14.71
C ALA A 238 -7.16 0.99 15.76
N GLU A 239 -7.68 2.08 16.33
CA GLU A 239 -7.02 2.85 17.39
C GLU A 239 -6.88 2.04 18.69
N GLU A 240 -7.94 1.33 19.06
CA GLU A 240 -7.96 0.44 20.23
C GLU A 240 -7.20 -0.87 20.00
N ARG A 241 -6.83 -1.17 18.74
CA ARG A 241 -6.32 -2.48 18.30
C ARG A 241 -7.23 -3.64 18.72
N ASP A 242 -8.54 -3.41 18.70
CA ASP A 242 -9.54 -4.42 19.05
C ASP A 242 -9.68 -5.41 17.89
N GLN A 243 -8.92 -6.50 17.98
CA GLN A 243 -8.92 -7.56 16.98
C GLN A 243 -10.32 -8.18 16.81
N ALA A 244 -11.09 -8.37 17.88
CA ALA A 244 -12.41 -9.01 17.79
C ALA A 244 -13.42 -8.12 17.06
N GLN A 245 -13.39 -6.81 17.31
CA GLN A 245 -14.23 -5.85 16.59
C GLN A 245 -13.85 -5.74 15.11
N LEU A 246 -12.55 -5.72 14.80
CA LEU A 246 -12.04 -5.71 13.42
C LEU A 246 -12.44 -6.98 12.68
N GLU A 247 -12.26 -8.16 13.29
CA GLU A 247 -12.67 -9.44 12.71
C GLU A 247 -14.17 -9.47 12.43
N THR A 248 -14.99 -9.03 13.38
CA THR A 248 -16.45 -8.94 13.22
C THR A 248 -16.83 -8.00 12.08
N LEU A 249 -16.17 -6.85 11.98
CA LEU A 249 -16.38 -5.88 10.91
C LEU A 249 -16.05 -6.49 9.55
N PHE A 250 -14.86 -7.07 9.39
CA PHE A 250 -14.44 -7.67 8.13
C PHE A 250 -15.27 -8.90 7.78
N GLN A 251 -15.65 -9.74 8.75
CA GLN A 251 -16.54 -10.89 8.52
C GLN A 251 -17.89 -10.44 7.99
N THR A 252 -18.49 -9.42 8.61
CA THR A 252 -19.76 -8.83 8.16
C THR A 252 -19.63 -8.30 6.74
N LEU A 253 -18.56 -7.57 6.43
CA LEU A 253 -18.34 -7.01 5.09
C LEU A 253 -18.13 -8.09 4.04
N ILE A 254 -17.30 -9.10 4.31
CA ILE A 254 -17.06 -10.22 3.38
C ILE A 254 -18.35 -11.00 3.12
N ALA A 255 -19.22 -11.16 4.11
CA ALA A 255 -20.48 -11.87 3.93
C ALA A 255 -21.47 -11.15 3.00
N HIS A 256 -21.50 -9.82 3.02
CA HIS A 256 -22.56 -9.03 2.36
C HIS A 256 -22.11 -8.32 1.08
N LEU A 257 -20.80 -8.13 0.89
CA LEU A 257 -20.28 -7.58 -0.37
C LEU A 257 -20.33 -8.62 -1.48
N PRO A 258 -20.44 -8.18 -2.76
CA PRO A 258 -20.42 -9.08 -3.91
C PRO A 258 -19.22 -10.02 -3.83
#